data_AF-A0A6N8XNW4-F1
#
_entry.id   AF-A0A6N8XNW4-F1
#
_cell.length_a   1.000
_cell.length_b   1.000
_cell.length_c   1.000
_cell.angle_alpha   90.00
_cell.angle_beta   90.00
_cell.angle_gamma   90.00
#
_symmetry.space_group_name_H-M   'P 1'
#
loop_
_entity.id
_entity.type
_entity.pdbx_description
1 polymer ?
#
loop_
_entity_poly.entity_id
_entity_poly.type
_entity_poly.pdbx_seq_one_letter_code
_entity_poly.pdbx_strand_id
1 'polypeptide(L)' 'MRAIARAAARCFGTDDGRILLAHLRAVTVERTCGPQTSDAALRDLEGQRRLVHRLTALIDRGRRGD' A
#
# COMPACT_ATOMS: atom_id res chain seq x y z
N MET A 1 4.68 -15.88 7.55
CA MET A 1 4.57 -14.40 7.53
C MET A 1 5.92 -13.68 7.36
N ARG A 2 6.98 -14.05 8.12
CA ARG A 2 8.31 -13.40 8.05
C ARG A 2 8.97 -13.43 6.66
N ALA A 3 8.81 -14.52 5.92
CA ALA A 3 9.30 -14.63 4.54
C ALA A 3 8.65 -13.61 3.60
N ILE A 4 7.34 -13.37 3.72
CA ILE A 4 6.60 -12.38 2.93
C ILE A 4 7.07 -10.96 3.27
N ALA A 5 7.26 -10.64 4.56
CA ALA A 5 7.79 -9.34 4.97
C ALA A 5 9.18 -9.07 4.36
N ARG A 6 10.10 -10.05 4.42
CA ARG A 6 11.41 -9.93 3.77
C ARG A 6 11.31 -9.78 2.25
N ALA A 7 10.42 -10.52 1.60
CA ALA A 7 10.20 -10.41 0.16
C ALA A 7 9.67 -9.01 -0.21
N ALA A 8 8.70 -8.49 0.54
CA ALA A 8 8.16 -7.15 0.35
C ALA A 8 9.26 -6.08 0.54
N ALA A 9 10.06 -6.18 1.60
CA ALA A 9 11.15 -5.23 1.85
C ALA A 9 12.22 -5.25 0.75
N ARG A 10 12.58 -6.43 0.21
CA ARG A 10 13.52 -6.51 -0.92
C ARG A 10 12.92 -5.93 -2.20
N CYS A 11 11.68 -6.29 -2.53
CA CYS A 11 11.02 -5.84 -3.76
C CYS A 11 10.77 -4.33 -3.76
N PHE A 12 10.19 -3.78 -2.69
CA PHE A 12 9.91 -2.35 -2.55
C PHE A 12 11.09 -1.53 -2.02
N GLY A 13 12.27 -2.15 -1.90
CA GLY A 13 13.54 -1.50 -1.60
C GLY A 13 14.30 -1.06 -2.85
N THR A 14 13.91 -1.50 -4.04
CA THR A 14 14.49 -1.07 -5.32
C THR A 14 13.92 0.28 -5.77
N ASP A 15 14.55 0.93 -6.74
CA ASP A 15 14.07 2.21 -7.28
C ASP A 15 12.68 2.08 -7.91
N ASP A 16 12.48 1.08 -8.77
CA ASP A 16 11.17 0.76 -9.36
C ASP A 16 10.12 0.40 -8.30
N GLY A 17 10.53 -0.34 -7.27
CA GLY A 17 9.66 -0.68 -6.15
C GLY A 17 9.15 0.58 -5.43
N ARG A 18 10.03 1.56 -5.19
CA ARG A 18 9.62 2.83 -4.57
C ARG A 18 8.67 3.62 -5.46
N ILE A 19 8.91 3.65 -6.78
CA ILE A 19 8.00 4.30 -7.76
C ILE A 19 6.61 3.65 -7.71
N LEU A 20 6.54 2.32 -7.75
CA LEU A 20 5.28 1.59 -7.70
C LEU A 20 4.54 1.81 -6.37
N LEU A 21 5.24 1.80 -5.23
CA LEU A 21 4.61 2.08 -3.93
C LEU A 21 4.06 3.51 -3.87
N ALA A 22 4.79 4.49 -4.40
CA ALA A 22 4.33 5.87 -4.49
C ALA A 22 3.06 5.97 -5.34
N HIS A 23 3.04 5.32 -6.51
CA HIS A 23 1.84 5.25 -7.36
C HIS A 23 0.64 4.62 -6.64
N LEU A 24 0.83 3.48 -5.96
CA LEU A 24 -0.23 2.82 -5.20
C LEU A 24 -0.79 3.73 -4.10
N ARG A 25 0.07 4.46 -3.39
CA ARG A 25 -0.36 5.43 -2.36
C ARG A 25 -1.14 6.59 -2.98
N ALA A 26 -0.68 7.12 -4.11
CA ALA A 26 -1.34 8.22 -4.80
C ALA A 26 -2.77 7.86 -5.24
N VAL A 27 -2.99 6.66 -5.80
CA VAL A 27 -4.30 6.24 -6.31
C VAL A 27 -5.25 5.71 -5.23
N THR A 28 -4.77 5.49 -3.99
CA THR A 28 -5.57 4.93 -2.88
C THR A 28 -5.60 5.82 -1.64
N VAL A 29 -4.49 5.88 -0.90
CA VAL A 29 -4.35 6.53 0.41
C VAL A 29 -4.47 8.05 0.29
N GLU A 30 -3.82 8.63 -0.70
CA GLU A 30 -3.76 10.08 -0.91
C GLU A 30 -4.89 10.58 -1.83
N ARG A 31 -5.64 9.65 -2.42
CA ARG A 31 -6.77 9.97 -3.29
C ARG A 31 -7.88 10.65 -2.51
N THR A 32 -8.25 11.85 -2.96
CA THR A 32 -9.44 12.59 -2.51
C THR A 32 -10.67 12.19 -3.31
N CYS A 33 -11.83 12.16 -2.65
CA CYS A 33 -13.12 11.86 -3.27
C CYS A 33 -14.02 13.11 -3.24
N GLY A 34 -14.68 13.40 -4.35
CA GLY A 34 -15.67 14.47 -4.42
C GLY A 34 -17.01 14.06 -3.79
N PRO A 35 -17.91 15.01 -3.52
CA PRO A 35 -19.20 14.76 -2.86
C PRO A 35 -20.14 13.82 -3.64
N GLN A 36 -19.91 13.67 -4.95
CA GLN A 36 -20.69 12.78 -5.81
C GLN A 36 -20.19 11.32 -5.81
N THR A 37 -19.16 11.00 -5.01
CA THR A 37 -18.63 9.64 -4.93
C THR A 37 -19.62 8.75 -4.22
N SER A 38 -20.02 7.64 -4.86
CA SER A 38 -20.97 6.71 -4.25
C SER A 38 -20.38 5.99 -3.04
N ASP A 39 -21.24 5.61 -2.11
CA ASP A 39 -20.91 4.76 -0.97
C ASP A 39 -20.15 3.49 -1.36
N ALA A 40 -20.57 2.84 -2.45
CA ALA A 40 -19.92 1.62 -2.95
C ALA A 40 -18.47 1.90 -3.37
N ALA A 41 -18.23 3.00 -4.08
CA ALA A 41 -16.89 3.41 -4.49
C ALA A 41 -16.02 3.81 -3.28
N LEU A 42 -16.59 4.45 -2.26
CA LEU A 42 -15.87 4.76 -1.02
C LEU A 42 -15.47 3.49 -0.26
N ARG A 43 -16.36 2.51 -0.15
CA ARG A 43 -16.07 1.21 0.50
C ARG A 43 -15.00 0.42 -0.26
N ASP A 44 -15.07 0.41 -1.59
CA ASP A 44 -14.04 -0.21 -2.41
C ASP A 44 -12.67 0.47 -2.20
N LEU A 45 -12.63 1.81 -2.26
CA LEU A 45 -11.41 2.58 -2.00
C LEU A 45 -10.83 2.29 -0.61
N GLU A 46 -11.66 2.14 0.41
CA GLU A 46 -11.21 1.78 1.75
C GLU A 46 -10.63 0.36 1.82
N GLY A 47 -11.19 -0.58 1.06
CA GLY A 47 -10.60 -1.90 0.87
C GLY A 47 -9.19 -1.82 0.26
N GLN A 48 -9.02 -0.99 -0.77
CA GLN A 48 -7.73 -0.76 -1.41
C GLN A 48 -6.73 -0.09 -0.45
N ARG A 49 -7.15 0.93 0.33
CA ARG A 49 -6.31 1.59 1.35
C ARG A 49 -5.82 0.61 2.39
N ARG A 50 -6.71 -0.25 2.91
CA ARG A 50 -6.34 -1.31 3.86
C ARG A 50 -5.24 -2.21 3.29
N LEU A 51 -5.35 -2.59 2.02
CA LEU A 51 -4.34 -3.42 1.36
C LEU A 51 -2.98 -2.71 1.26
N VAL A 52 -2.96 -1.44 0.85
CA VAL A 52 -1.72 -0.65 0.74
C VAL A 52 -1.07 -0.41 2.11
N HIS A 53 -1.87 -0.17 3.16
CA HIS A 53 -1.35 -0.11 4.54
C HIS A 53 -0.79 -1.44 5.01
N ARG A 54 -1.45 -2.57 4.70
CA ARG A 54 -0.96 -3.92 5.01
C ARG A 54 0.38 -4.20 4.34
N LEU A 55 0.54 -3.79 3.08
CA LEU A 55 1.77 -3.91 2.32
C LEU A 55 2.89 -3.05 2.94
N THR A 56 2.60 -1.80 3.28
CA THR A 56 3.54 -0.89 3.95
C THR A 56 4.04 -1.49 5.26
N ALA A 57 3.14 -2.04 6.07
CA ALA A 57 3.51 -2.73 7.31
C ALA A 57 4.40 -3.97 7.07
N LEU A 58 4.18 -4.73 5.99
CA LEU A 58 5.04 -5.85 5.62
C LEU A 58 6.45 -5.40 5.21
N ILE A 59 6.54 -4.31 4.45
CA ILE A 59 7.82 -3.70 4.05
C ILE A 59 8.61 -3.27 5.29
N ASP A 60 7.97 -2.53 6.19
CA ASP A 60 8.66 -2.01 7.37
C ASP A 60 9.11 -3.12 8.32
N ARG A 61 8.28 -4.15 8.51
CA ARG A 61 8.67 -5.35 9.25
C ARG A 61 9.87 -6.06 8.61
N GLY A 62 9.85 -6.20 7.28
CA GLY A 62 10.94 -6.83 6.55
C GLY A 62 12.26 -6.06 6.66
N ARG A 63 12.20 -4.73 6.76
CA ARG A 63 13.35 -3.84 7.00
C ARG A 63 13.91 -3.97 8.41
N ARG A 64 13.06 -4.15 9.42
CA ARG A 64 13.49 -4.36 10.81
C ARG A 64 14.01 -5.77 11.10
N GLY A 65 13.62 -6.75 10.29
CA GLY A 65 13.98 -8.15 10.49
C GLY A 65 13.00 -8.95 11.35
N ASP A 66 11.83 -8.38 11.67
CA ASP A 66 10.76 -8.93 12.54
C ASP A 66 9.94 -10.07 11.91
#